data_AF-A0A3S9P523-F1
#
_entry.id   AF-A0A3S9P523-F1
#
_cell.length_a   1.000
_cell.length_b   1.000
_cell.length_c   1.000
_cell.angle_alpha   90.00
_cell.angle_beta   90.00
_cell.angle_gamma   90.00
#
_symmetry.space_group_name_H-M   'P 1'
#
loop_
_entity.id
_entity.type
_entity.pdbx_description
1 polymer ?
#
loop_
_entity_poly.entity_id
_entity_poly.type
_entity_poly.pdbx_seq_one_letter_code
_entity_poly.pdbx_strand_id
1 'polypeptide(L)'
;MATTYHELGHASHFALGGDRCYPWNNNSFCDDRDDLQDEILKESWAKYIEHHLTRQWFPNYNGDRSQNMTFTQMNNTFENNGVEGKYTSLFFDLNDNNDQSNNNRSPDRPIDRVSGYTTAQMQNALKNVSTLQGLSNNLLNYYSNDTQDNLQDLIDSYNENLEPID
;
A
#
# COMPACT_ATOMS: atom_id res chain seq x y z
N MET A 1 1.04 -15.54 -14.04
CA MET A 1 -0.30 -15.40 -13.41
C MET A 1 -0.29 -14.31 -12.35
N ALA A 2 0.71 -14.30 -11.47
CA ALA A 2 1.09 -13.18 -10.58
C ALA A 2 0.92 -11.77 -11.22
N THR A 3 1.61 -11.52 -12.33
CA THR A 3 1.58 -10.22 -13.03
C THR A 3 0.18 -9.77 -13.47
N THR A 4 -0.68 -10.69 -13.92
CA THR A 4 -2.02 -10.30 -14.39
C THR A 4 -2.92 -9.79 -13.27
N TYR A 5 -2.85 -10.39 -12.07
CA TYR A 5 -3.61 -9.90 -10.93
C TYR A 5 -3.03 -8.61 -10.35
N HIS A 6 -1.71 -8.40 -10.49
CA HIS A 6 -1.05 -7.15 -10.15
C HIS A 6 -1.57 -5.99 -11.02
N GLU A 7 -1.56 -6.15 -12.34
CA GLU A 7 -2.13 -5.15 -13.27
C GLU A 7 -3.63 -4.92 -13.04
N LEU A 8 -4.38 -5.97 -12.67
CA LEU A 8 -5.78 -5.83 -12.29
C LEU A 8 -5.94 -4.97 -11.02
N GLY A 9 -5.01 -5.09 -10.08
CA GLY A 9 -4.91 -4.25 -8.91
C GLY A 9 -4.74 -2.79 -9.27
N HIS A 10 -3.78 -2.45 -10.14
CA HIS A 10 -3.62 -1.08 -10.66
C HIS A 10 -4.88 -0.57 -11.36
N ALA A 11 -5.47 -1.37 -12.25
CA ALA A 11 -6.70 -1.00 -12.94
C ALA A 11 -7.85 -0.74 -11.97
N SER A 12 -7.93 -1.49 -10.87
CA SER A 12 -8.92 -1.28 -9.83
C SER A 12 -8.67 0.01 -9.02
N HIS A 13 -7.41 0.33 -8.70
CA HIS A 13 -7.06 1.60 -8.04
C HIS A 13 -7.45 2.80 -8.91
N PHE A 14 -7.12 2.75 -10.19
CA PHE A 14 -7.50 3.76 -11.17
C PHE A 14 -9.03 3.95 -11.22
N ALA A 15 -9.79 2.85 -11.26
CA ALA A 15 -11.26 2.89 -11.27
C ALA A 15 -11.87 3.46 -9.99
N LEU A 16 -11.14 3.46 -8.86
CA LEU A 16 -11.57 4.08 -7.60
C LEU A 16 -11.32 5.59 -7.56
N GLY A 17 -10.72 6.17 -8.61
CA GLY A 17 -10.38 7.59 -8.67
C GLY A 17 -9.16 7.96 -7.82
N GLY A 18 -8.33 6.98 -7.45
CA GLY A 18 -7.11 7.23 -6.67
C GLY A 18 -6.07 8.07 -7.44
N ASP A 19 -6.11 8.03 -8.76
CA ASP A 19 -5.27 8.85 -9.61
C ASP A 19 -5.88 10.26 -9.73
N ARG A 20 -5.06 11.32 -9.55
CA ARG A 20 -5.47 12.75 -9.58
C ARG A 20 -6.00 13.26 -10.93
N CYS A 21 -6.48 12.37 -11.79
CA CYS A 21 -6.97 12.68 -13.12
C CYS A 21 -8.51 12.81 -13.10
N TYR A 22 -9.05 14.00 -12.81
CA TYR A 22 -10.24 14.60 -13.48
C TYR A 22 -10.65 15.97 -12.84
N PRO A 23 -11.21 16.95 -13.60
CA PRO A 23 -11.82 16.81 -14.91
C PRO A 23 -11.04 17.36 -16.10
N TRP A 24 -11.44 16.85 -17.25
CA TRP A 24 -11.12 17.17 -18.63
C TRP A 24 -11.44 18.64 -19.00
N ASN A 25 -10.92 19.62 -18.26
CA ASN A 25 -11.02 21.03 -18.60
C ASN A 25 -9.64 21.63 -18.86
N ASN A 26 -9.19 21.45 -20.11
CA ASN A 26 -8.19 22.27 -20.80
C ASN A 26 -6.93 22.65 -19.98
N ASN A 27 -5.90 21.80 -20.10
CA ASN A 27 -4.48 22.03 -19.76
C ASN A 27 -3.93 21.45 -18.44
N SER A 28 -4.68 20.64 -17.71
CA SER A 28 -4.08 19.78 -16.69
C SER A 28 -3.64 18.47 -17.35
N PHE A 29 -2.38 18.41 -17.77
CA PHE A 29 -1.68 17.12 -17.84
C PHE A 29 -1.88 16.47 -16.48
N CYS A 30 -2.21 15.17 -16.47
CA CYS A 30 -2.09 14.33 -15.28
C CYS A 30 -0.78 14.74 -14.62
N ASP A 31 -0.78 15.28 -13.41
CA ASP A 31 0.47 15.44 -12.68
C ASP A 31 0.80 14.02 -12.22
N ASP A 32 1.32 13.26 -13.17
CA ASP A 32 1.95 11.95 -13.05
C ASP A 32 3.31 12.06 -12.37
N ARG A 33 3.69 13.25 -11.89
CA ARG A 33 4.79 13.45 -10.96
C ARG A 33 4.53 12.63 -9.71
N ASP A 34 5.16 11.46 -9.66
CA ASP A 34 6.19 11.10 -8.68
C ASP A 34 5.89 11.47 -7.21
N ASP A 35 4.63 11.53 -6.80
CA ASP A 35 4.27 11.61 -5.39
C ASP A 35 4.41 10.20 -4.84
N LEU A 36 5.52 9.96 -4.17
CA LEU A 36 5.89 8.67 -3.63
C LEU A 36 4.75 8.02 -2.84
N GLN A 37 3.92 8.83 -2.16
CA GLN A 37 2.73 8.34 -1.43
C GLN A 37 1.67 7.72 -2.36
N ASP A 38 1.41 8.32 -3.51
CA ASP A 38 0.45 7.80 -4.49
C ASP A 38 0.97 6.50 -5.11
N GLU A 39 2.27 6.43 -5.39
CA GLU A 39 2.90 5.21 -5.90
C GLU A 39 2.89 4.07 -4.88
N ILE A 40 3.19 4.36 -3.60
CA ILE A 40 3.06 3.38 -2.52
C ILE A 40 1.64 2.84 -2.46
N LEU A 41 0.63 3.70 -2.54
CA LEU A 41 -0.77 3.26 -2.54
C LEU A 41 -1.08 2.34 -3.72
N LYS A 42 -0.66 2.74 -4.93
CA LYS A 42 -0.89 1.99 -6.17
C LYS A 42 -0.25 0.60 -6.14
N GLU A 43 1.05 0.55 -5.86
CA GLU A 43 1.85 -0.67 -5.89
C GLU A 43 1.47 -1.63 -4.76
N SER A 44 1.29 -1.11 -3.55
CA SER A 44 0.93 -1.94 -2.39
C SER A 44 -0.49 -2.47 -2.50
N TRP A 45 -1.42 -1.71 -3.09
CA TRP A 45 -2.76 -2.21 -3.40
C TRP A 45 -2.70 -3.31 -4.46
N ALA A 46 -1.92 -3.10 -5.52
CA ALA A 46 -1.75 -4.08 -6.59
C ALA A 46 -1.18 -5.41 -6.10
N LYS A 47 -0.17 -5.37 -5.21
CA LYS A 47 0.38 -6.57 -4.56
C LYS A 47 -0.60 -7.26 -3.65
N TYR A 48 -1.33 -6.49 -2.84
CA TYR A 48 -2.38 -7.05 -1.99
C TYR A 48 -3.42 -7.81 -2.81
N ILE A 49 -3.91 -7.23 -3.91
CA ILE A 49 -4.87 -7.88 -4.81
C ILE A 49 -4.27 -9.13 -5.46
N GLU A 50 -3.05 -9.04 -5.96
CA GLU A 50 -2.31 -10.18 -6.52
C GLU A 50 -2.28 -11.35 -5.53
N HIS A 51 -1.83 -11.10 -4.30
CA HIS A 51 -1.71 -12.12 -3.26
C HIS A 51 -3.09 -12.64 -2.83
N HIS A 52 -4.04 -11.74 -2.57
CA HIS A 52 -5.39 -12.09 -2.13
C HIS A 52 -6.09 -13.00 -3.14
N LEU A 53 -6.10 -12.63 -4.43
CA LEU A 53 -6.74 -13.43 -5.49
C LEU A 53 -5.98 -14.72 -5.77
N THR A 54 -4.65 -14.69 -5.75
CA THR A 54 -3.84 -15.91 -5.96
C THR A 54 -4.13 -16.94 -4.87
N ARG A 55 -4.28 -16.52 -3.61
CA ARG A 55 -4.57 -17.43 -2.49
C ARG A 55 -5.97 -18.03 -2.50
N GLN A 56 -6.92 -17.47 -3.24
CA GLN A 56 -8.23 -18.11 -3.43
C GLN A 56 -8.11 -19.47 -4.16
N TRP A 57 -7.14 -19.59 -5.06
CA TRP A 57 -6.90 -20.80 -5.85
C TRP A 57 -5.70 -21.61 -5.35
N PHE A 58 -4.72 -20.92 -4.74
CA PHE A 58 -3.50 -21.51 -4.20
C PHE A 58 -3.33 -21.09 -2.72
N PRO A 59 -4.04 -21.72 -1.77
CA PRO A 59 -4.06 -21.27 -0.37
C PRO A 59 -2.69 -21.20 0.31
N ASN A 60 -1.74 -22.03 -0.15
CA ASN A 60 -0.36 -22.12 0.34
C ASN A 60 0.63 -21.26 -0.46
N TYR A 61 0.15 -20.39 -1.36
CA TYR A 61 1.01 -19.45 -2.07
C TYR A 61 1.66 -18.51 -1.07
N ASN A 62 2.98 -18.59 -0.96
CA ASN A 62 3.83 -17.75 -0.12
C ASN A 62 4.81 -16.97 -1.00
N GLY A 63 4.35 -16.53 -2.17
CA GLY A 63 5.19 -15.89 -3.18
C GLY A 63 5.46 -14.41 -2.90
N ASP A 64 4.85 -13.84 -1.87
CA ASP A 64 4.97 -12.42 -1.62
C ASP A 64 6.14 -12.10 -0.70
N ARG A 65 7.29 -11.80 -1.32
CA ARG A 65 8.49 -11.37 -0.60
C ARG A 65 8.29 -10.02 0.08
N SER A 66 7.33 -9.19 -0.36
CA SER A 66 7.13 -7.83 0.15
C SER A 66 6.73 -7.81 1.62
N GLN A 67 5.98 -8.80 2.10
CA GLN A 67 5.57 -8.96 3.51
C GLN A 67 6.74 -9.16 4.49
N ASN A 68 7.97 -9.37 3.99
CA ASN A 68 9.15 -9.58 4.82
C ASN A 68 10.29 -8.59 4.55
N MET A 69 10.07 -7.61 3.67
CA MET A 69 11.09 -6.62 3.31
C MET A 69 11.29 -5.60 4.42
N THR A 70 12.52 -5.17 4.63
CA THR A 70 12.83 -3.97 5.43
C THR A 70 12.66 -2.72 4.58
N PHE A 71 12.44 -1.54 5.17
CA PHE A 71 12.46 -0.24 4.50
C PHE A 71 13.74 -0.05 3.68
N THR A 72 14.91 -0.45 4.19
CA THR A 72 16.16 -0.43 3.41
C THR A 72 16.09 -1.32 2.17
N GLN A 73 15.47 -2.51 2.26
CA GLN A 73 15.28 -3.39 1.10
C GLN A 73 14.22 -2.83 0.15
N MET A 74 13.17 -2.23 0.68
CA MET A 74 12.19 -1.49 -0.10
C MET A 74 12.93 -0.38 -0.86
N ASN A 75 13.61 0.56 -0.19
CA ASN A 75 14.35 1.70 -0.77
C ASN A 75 15.40 1.28 -1.80
N ASN A 76 16.18 0.23 -1.54
CA ASN A 76 17.12 -0.29 -2.54
C ASN A 76 16.39 -0.87 -3.77
N THR A 77 15.19 -1.40 -3.60
CA THR A 77 14.35 -1.84 -4.73
C THR A 77 13.76 -0.63 -5.47
N PHE A 78 13.34 0.42 -4.75
CA PHE A 78 12.94 1.72 -5.33
C PHE A 78 14.06 2.28 -6.24
N GLU A 79 15.31 2.30 -5.77
CA GLU A 79 16.45 2.85 -6.52
C GLU A 79 16.86 2.00 -7.74
N ASN A 80 16.86 0.67 -7.61
CA ASN A 80 17.43 -0.21 -8.64
C ASN A 80 16.43 -0.69 -9.71
N ASN A 81 15.12 -0.69 -9.42
CA ASN A 81 14.11 -1.24 -10.34
C ASN A 81 13.05 -0.22 -10.79
N GLY A 82 13.18 1.05 -10.41
CA GLY A 82 12.19 2.09 -10.77
C GLY A 82 10.84 1.88 -10.07
N VAL A 83 9.75 2.33 -10.71
CA VAL A 83 8.37 2.27 -10.17
C VAL A 83 7.95 0.83 -9.81
N GLU A 84 8.40 -0.16 -10.59
CA GLU A 84 8.19 -1.59 -10.32
C GLU A 84 9.01 -2.11 -9.13
N GLY A 85 9.77 -1.27 -8.42
CA GLY A 85 10.48 -1.60 -7.19
C GLY A 85 9.84 -1.02 -5.92
N LYS A 86 8.77 -0.23 -6.08
CA LYS A 86 8.15 0.59 -5.04
C LYS A 86 7.16 -0.19 -4.16
N TYR A 87 7.54 -1.41 -3.79
CA TYR A 87 6.66 -2.33 -3.08
C TYR A 87 6.66 -2.06 -1.57
N THR A 88 5.47 -1.88 -0.99
CA THR A 88 5.30 -1.86 0.47
C THR A 88 4.28 -2.87 0.95
N SER A 89 4.39 -3.28 2.22
CA SER A 89 3.45 -4.23 2.83
C SER A 89 2.16 -3.57 3.33
N LEU A 90 1.93 -2.28 3.06
CA LEU A 90 0.88 -1.46 3.68
C LEU A 90 -0.51 -2.14 3.78
N PHE A 91 -1.05 -2.69 2.70
CA PHE A 91 -2.37 -3.32 2.73
C PHE A 91 -2.37 -4.73 3.33
N PHE A 92 -1.20 -5.37 3.46
CA PHE A 92 -1.04 -6.56 4.30
C PHE A 92 -1.08 -6.16 5.76
N ASP A 93 -0.29 -5.15 6.15
CA ASP A 93 -0.23 -4.60 7.51
C ASP A 93 -1.64 -4.18 7.99
N LEU A 94 -2.42 -3.50 7.15
CA LEU A 94 -3.81 -3.13 7.49
C LEU A 94 -4.76 -4.33 7.72
N ASN A 95 -4.46 -5.49 7.13
CA ASN A 95 -5.38 -6.63 7.03
C ASN A 95 -4.99 -7.80 7.93
N ASP A 96 -3.71 -8.14 8.00
CA ASP A 96 -3.21 -9.30 8.73
C ASP A 96 -2.87 -8.95 10.19
N ASN A 97 -2.65 -9.98 11.02
CA ASN A 97 -2.32 -9.81 12.44
C ASN A 97 -0.81 -10.04 12.70
N ASN A 98 0.01 -10.03 11.66
CA ASN A 98 1.40 -10.42 11.73
C ASN A 98 2.28 -9.18 11.74
N ASP A 99 2.51 -8.65 12.94
CA ASP A 99 3.46 -7.56 13.14
C ASP A 99 4.88 -7.97 12.70
N GLN A 100 5.28 -7.50 11.53
CA GLN A 100 6.56 -7.82 10.89
C GLN A 100 7.76 -7.25 11.68
N SER A 101 7.53 -6.23 12.53
CA SER A 101 8.55 -5.65 13.42
C SER A 101 8.87 -6.57 14.60
N ASN A 102 7.86 -7.30 15.11
CA ASN A 102 8.01 -8.25 16.22
C ASN A 102 8.74 -9.54 15.83
N ASN A 103 8.72 -9.93 14.55
CA ASN A 103 9.40 -11.13 14.06
C ASN A 103 10.91 -10.98 13.87
N ASN A 104 11.49 -9.76 13.96
CA ASN A 104 12.95 -9.61 13.83
C ASN A 104 13.59 -8.37 14.48
N ARG A 105 12.83 -7.51 15.21
CA ARG A 105 13.35 -6.29 15.89
C ARG A 105 14.29 -5.44 15.02
N SER A 106 14.00 -5.33 13.73
CA SER A 106 14.73 -4.42 12.86
C SER A 106 14.02 -3.06 12.92
N PRO A 107 14.69 -1.97 13.31
CA PRO A 107 14.11 -0.63 13.28
C PRO A 107 13.71 -0.20 11.85
N ASP A 108 14.22 -0.92 10.84
CA ASP A 108 13.96 -0.68 9.42
C ASP A 108 12.72 -1.43 8.93
N ARG A 109 11.68 -1.66 9.76
CA ARG A 109 10.43 -2.30 9.33
C ARG A 109 9.22 -1.47 9.76
N PRO A 110 8.11 -1.52 9.02
CA PRO A 110 6.88 -0.83 9.41
C PRO A 110 6.47 -1.21 10.84
N ILE A 111 6.00 -0.23 11.61
CA ILE A 111 5.41 -0.48 12.92
C ILE A 111 4.01 -1.03 12.70
N ASP A 112 3.95 -2.33 12.49
CA ASP A 112 2.75 -3.04 12.06
C ASP A 112 1.90 -3.48 13.28
N ARG A 113 1.21 -2.50 13.88
CA ARG A 113 0.28 -2.69 15.01
C ARG A 113 -1.18 -2.46 14.61
N VAL A 114 -1.44 -2.29 13.33
CA VAL A 114 -2.78 -2.17 12.77
C VAL A 114 -3.17 -3.55 12.25
N SER A 115 -4.43 -3.93 12.35
CA SER A 115 -4.90 -5.18 11.74
C SER A 115 -6.42 -5.20 11.58
N GLY A 116 -6.92 -6.15 10.79
CA GLY A 116 -8.34 -6.47 10.75
C GLY A 116 -9.19 -5.59 9.84
N TYR A 117 -8.61 -4.68 9.05
CA TYR A 117 -9.34 -4.06 7.95
C TYR A 117 -9.52 -5.08 6.81
N THR A 118 -10.77 -5.34 6.46
CA THR A 118 -11.10 -6.26 5.36
C THR A 118 -10.76 -5.65 3.99
N THR A 119 -10.55 -6.50 2.97
CA THR A 119 -10.37 -6.07 1.57
C THR A 119 -11.40 -5.03 1.14
N ALA A 120 -12.67 -5.25 1.46
CA ALA A 120 -13.76 -4.35 1.08
C ALA A 120 -13.68 -3.00 1.81
N GLN A 121 -13.28 -2.99 3.08
CA GLN A 121 -13.09 -1.77 3.85
C GLN A 121 -11.95 -0.93 3.26
N MET A 122 -10.81 -1.56 2.98
CA MET A 122 -9.65 -0.91 2.37
C MET A 122 -9.96 -0.39 0.97
N GLN A 123 -10.61 -1.19 0.12
CA GLN A 123 -11.03 -0.76 -1.21
C GLN A 123 -11.96 0.47 -1.17
N ASN A 124 -12.90 0.51 -0.24
CA ASN A 124 -13.81 1.64 -0.11
C ASN A 124 -13.10 2.88 0.47
N ALA A 125 -12.14 2.70 1.37
CA ALA A 125 -11.34 3.78 1.92
C ALA A 125 -10.36 4.37 0.88
N LEU A 126 -9.95 3.60 -0.13
CA LEU A 126 -9.11 4.06 -1.24
C LEU A 126 -9.83 4.97 -2.26
N LYS A 127 -11.15 5.11 -2.19
CA LYS A 127 -11.89 5.90 -3.18
C LYS A 127 -11.49 7.36 -3.15
N ASN A 128 -11.07 7.89 -4.29
CA ASN A 128 -10.62 9.27 -4.48
C ASN A 128 -9.47 9.69 -3.53
N VAL A 129 -8.61 8.74 -3.16
CA VAL A 129 -7.46 8.97 -2.29
C VAL A 129 -6.17 8.74 -3.05
N SER A 130 -5.25 9.70 -2.96
CA SER A 130 -3.90 9.62 -3.54
C SER A 130 -2.80 9.84 -2.50
N THR A 131 -3.11 9.80 -1.21
CA THR A 131 -2.15 10.04 -0.11
C THR A 131 -2.37 9.07 1.03
N LEU A 132 -1.28 8.70 1.72
CA LEU A 132 -1.34 7.80 2.87
C LEU A 132 -2.22 8.36 3.99
N GLN A 133 -2.13 9.68 4.21
CA GLN A 133 -3.01 10.37 5.16
C GLN A 133 -4.48 10.34 4.73
N GLY A 134 -4.76 10.47 3.43
CA GLY A 134 -6.12 10.38 2.90
C GLY A 134 -6.74 9.00 3.14
N LEU A 135 -5.95 7.94 2.96
CA LEU A 135 -6.37 6.57 3.26
C LEU A 135 -6.67 6.41 4.74
N SER A 136 -5.76 6.86 5.61
CA SER A 136 -5.93 6.81 7.07
C SER A 136 -7.20 7.53 7.53
N ASN A 137 -7.41 8.76 7.04
CA ASN A 137 -8.61 9.54 7.34
C ASN A 137 -9.88 8.81 6.90
N ASN A 138 -9.90 8.20 5.72
CA ASN A 138 -11.07 7.45 5.25
C ASN A 138 -11.32 6.18 6.09
N LEU A 139 -10.27 5.45 6.48
CA LEU A 139 -10.41 4.28 7.35
C LEU A 139 -11.02 4.67 8.71
N LEU A 140 -10.50 5.73 9.35
CA LEU A 140 -10.99 6.25 10.63
C LEU A 140 -12.42 6.80 10.55
N ASN A 141 -12.78 7.43 9.44
CA ASN A 141 -14.10 8.03 9.26
C ASN A 141 -15.18 6.99 8.92
N TYR A 142 -14.82 5.93 8.20
CA TYR A 142 -15.79 4.97 7.67
C TYR A 142 -15.98 3.74 8.57
N TYR A 143 -14.98 3.40 9.38
CA TYR A 143 -14.96 2.14 10.10
C TYR A 143 -14.46 2.33 11.54
N SER A 144 -15.04 1.54 12.44
CA SER A 144 -14.48 1.31 13.75
C SER A 144 -13.66 0.02 13.71
N ASN A 145 -12.41 0.09 14.16
CA ASN A 145 -11.49 -1.05 14.23
C ASN A 145 -10.72 -0.99 15.55
N ASP A 146 -10.54 -2.13 16.22
CA ASP A 146 -9.91 -2.24 17.53
C ASP A 146 -8.43 -1.77 17.56
N THR A 147 -7.78 -1.71 16.40
CA THR A 147 -6.38 -1.30 16.22
C THR A 147 -6.21 0.07 15.56
N GLN A 148 -7.32 0.79 15.31
CA GLN A 148 -7.30 2.06 14.58
C GLN A 148 -6.44 3.15 15.24
N ASP A 149 -6.24 3.08 16.56
CA ASP A 149 -5.40 4.02 17.30
C ASP A 149 -3.92 3.93 16.90
N ASN A 150 -3.49 2.79 16.32
CA ASN A 150 -2.14 2.61 15.80
C ASN A 150 -1.99 3.05 14.33
N LEU A 151 -3.07 3.50 13.68
CA LEU A 151 -3.06 3.81 12.25
C LEU A 151 -2.15 5.00 11.92
N GLN A 152 -2.09 6.00 12.80
CA GLN A 152 -1.19 7.14 12.61
C GLN A 152 0.27 6.70 12.70
N ASP A 153 0.62 5.86 13.70
CA ASP A 153 1.98 5.33 13.86
C ASP A 153 2.42 4.52 12.62
N LEU A 154 1.51 3.76 12.01
CA LEU A 154 1.78 3.02 10.77
C LEU A 154 2.08 3.99 9.62
N ILE A 155 1.21 4.99 9.39
CA ILE A 155 1.39 5.97 8.31
C ILE A 155 2.67 6.80 8.50
N ASP A 156 2.96 7.22 9.73
CA ASP A 156 4.17 7.97 10.04
C ASP A 156 5.42 7.13 9.77
N SER A 157 5.41 5.82 10.12
CA SER A 157 6.51 4.92 9.80
C SER A 157 6.79 4.81 8.29
N TYR A 158 5.73 4.84 7.46
CA TYR A 158 5.89 4.84 6.01
C TYR A 158 6.38 6.19 5.47
N ASN A 159 5.91 7.31 6.02
CA ASN A 159 6.36 8.65 5.60
C ASN A 159 7.81 8.93 5.99
N GLU A 160 8.24 8.55 7.19
CA GLU A 160 9.58 8.83 7.71
C GLU A 160 10.68 8.01 7.05
N ASN A 161 10.38 6.78 6.62
CA ASN A 161 11.38 5.84 6.12
C ASN A 161 11.47 5.79 4.59
N LEU A 162 10.63 6.56 3.89
CA LEU A 162 10.58 6.62 2.43
C LEU A 162 11.00 7.99 1.90
N GLU A 163 11.90 8.72 2.56
CA GLU A 163 12.45 9.94 1.97
C GLU A 163 13.32 9.62 0.72
N PRO A 164 13.31 10.47 -0.32
CA PRO A 164 14.29 10.36 -1.40
C PRO A 164 15.69 10.52 -0.80
N ILE A 165 16.59 9.57 -1.05
CA ILE A 165 18.00 9.76 -0.75
C ILE A 165 18.53 10.77 -1.80
N ASP A 166 18.94 11.96 -1.32
CA ASP A 166 19.55 13.04 -2.12
C ASP A 166 20.75 12.58 -2.97
#